data_AF-A0A384JYX7-F1
#
_entry.id   AF-A0A384JYX7-F1
#
_cell.length_a   1.000
_cell.length_b   1.000
_cell.length_c   1.000
_cell.angle_alpha   90.00
_cell.angle_beta   90.00
_cell.angle_gamma   90.00
#
_symmetry.space_group_name_H-M   'P 1'
#
loop_
_entity.id
_entity.type
_entity.pdbx_description
1 polymer ?
#
loop_
_entity_poly.entity_id
_entity_poly.type
_entity_poly.pdbx_seq_one_letter_code
_entity_poly.pdbx_strand_id
1 'polypeptide(L)'
;METSNKKPTLVASTNDIYSCSISTSHLREQELRKNDATQEGIECVDGEVLKRGESHRIRDEDLEVNYFKSAQWTPDGTTLLASSADNQIRTFILPPTLLDDPSTPLSLTPYTTHAFPTPVNCIAPYPHYTLSDPSTTLYLSCPNSLPIRLSNILSLTATPQASYNLICPTTERYLTPASILWSFPGTHFLTGTECLISHFDISRPGSGPVTKLPTIPSKRHKIKGGGVGMRGIVSALSLQPCTDPSATSILAAGTWTRWLGLYDASGLGGTVATWDISTAADKEAGIGGQGVSEVGWSSCGRYLWVAERKTRGVLVYDVRVTGKLVTWLEGREAETNQRTGVDSFEGEKGMEIWTGGTDGVVRVWEGVGRKEGGVECDWEWKAHDDPIGSTVLHPSGTVIATCSGQRIETNIDVDVNDDDTSDEDSSDDESAPNSLQSPPRTPKDTGRAPDNSLKVWSL
;
A
#
# COMPACT_ATOMS: atom_id res chain seq x y z
N MET A 1 -28.54 -7.24 -23.07
CA MET A 1 -29.12 -8.33 -22.26
C MET A 1 -28.53 -8.16 -20.88
N GLU A 2 -29.40 -7.78 -19.94
CA GLU A 2 -29.21 -7.57 -18.50
C GLU A 2 -27.81 -7.12 -18.03
N THR A 3 -27.67 -5.81 -17.81
CA THR A 3 -26.76 -5.27 -16.79
C THR A 3 -27.26 -5.81 -15.45
N SER A 4 -26.81 -7.01 -15.05
CA SER A 4 -26.97 -7.43 -13.67
C SER A 4 -26.33 -6.34 -12.82
N ASN A 5 -27.08 -5.86 -11.83
CA ASN A 5 -26.57 -4.89 -10.89
C ASN A 5 -25.50 -5.61 -10.07
N LYS A 6 -24.23 -5.61 -10.55
CA LYS A 6 -23.08 -6.26 -9.91
C LYS A 6 -22.87 -5.53 -8.58
N LYS A 7 -23.54 -6.00 -7.54
CA LYS A 7 -23.42 -5.46 -6.19
C LYS A 7 -22.73 -6.51 -5.33
N PRO A 8 -21.47 -6.28 -4.95
CA PRO A 8 -20.74 -7.22 -4.11
C PRO A 8 -21.47 -7.41 -2.77
N THR A 9 -21.47 -8.64 -2.27
CA THR A 9 -22.04 -9.01 -0.97
C THR A 9 -20.93 -9.08 0.06
N LEU A 10 -21.12 -8.43 1.21
CA LEU A 10 -20.16 -8.51 2.32
C LEU A 10 -20.18 -9.91 2.91
N VAL A 11 -19.04 -10.59 2.93
CA VAL A 11 -18.91 -11.98 3.43
C VAL A 11 -18.04 -12.09 4.68
N ALA A 12 -17.14 -11.14 4.92
CA ALA A 12 -16.40 -11.07 6.18
C ALA A 12 -15.95 -9.65 6.51
N SER A 13 -15.74 -9.35 7.80
CA SER A 13 -15.31 -8.03 8.28
C SER A 13 -14.61 -8.11 9.62
N THR A 14 -13.68 -7.18 9.89
CA THR A 14 -13.16 -6.94 11.25
C THR A 14 -14.13 -6.14 12.13
N ASN A 15 -15.33 -5.84 11.64
CA ASN A 15 -16.35 -5.06 12.33
C ASN A 15 -15.76 -3.72 12.85
N ASP A 16 -16.17 -3.28 14.04
CA ASP A 16 -15.77 -2.02 14.64
C ASP A 16 -14.51 -2.16 15.54
N ILE A 17 -13.79 -3.27 15.49
CA ILE A 17 -12.64 -3.55 16.38
C ILE A 17 -11.62 -2.40 16.33
N TYR A 18 -11.33 -1.91 15.12
CA TYR A 18 -10.31 -0.87 14.90
C TYR A 18 -10.91 0.53 14.72
N SER A 19 -12.24 0.68 14.82
CA SER A 19 -12.96 1.97 14.76
C SER A 19 -12.84 2.80 16.06
N CYS A 20 -11.69 2.74 16.71
CA CYS A 20 -11.43 3.40 18.00
C CYS A 20 -9.95 3.75 18.13
N SER A 21 -9.52 4.24 19.31
CA SER A 21 -8.11 4.51 19.58
C SER A 21 -7.26 3.24 19.50
N ILE A 22 -5.95 3.39 19.27
CA ILE A 22 -4.99 2.28 19.24
C ILE A 22 -5.07 1.47 20.54
N SER A 23 -5.02 2.13 21.70
CA SER A 23 -5.18 1.50 23.01
C SER A 23 -6.47 0.69 23.15
N THR A 24 -7.62 1.26 22.76
CA THR A 24 -8.92 0.59 22.85
C THR A 24 -8.99 -0.62 21.91
N SER A 25 -8.46 -0.48 20.70
CA SER A 25 -8.46 -1.56 19.72
C SER A 25 -7.64 -2.77 20.18
N HIS A 26 -6.54 -2.55 20.91
CA HIS A 26 -5.75 -3.62 21.50
C HIS A 26 -6.51 -4.39 22.58
N LEU A 27 -7.30 -3.69 23.40
CA LEU A 27 -8.15 -4.35 24.40
C LEU A 27 -9.22 -5.21 23.73
N ARG A 28 -9.91 -4.68 22.71
CA ARG A 28 -10.92 -5.41 21.92
C ARG A 28 -10.32 -6.66 21.26
N GLU A 29 -9.14 -6.54 20.64
CA GLU A 29 -8.45 -7.67 20.01
C GLU A 29 -8.06 -8.75 21.05
N GLN A 30 -7.61 -8.36 22.24
CA GLN A 30 -7.29 -9.31 23.32
C GLN A 30 -8.52 -10.01 23.89
N GLU A 31 -9.64 -9.30 24.04
CA GLU A 31 -10.90 -9.88 24.51
C GLU A 31 -11.43 -10.92 23.54
N LEU A 32 -11.38 -10.64 22.23
CA LEU A 32 -11.76 -11.59 21.19
C LEU A 32 -10.90 -12.85 21.23
N ARG A 33 -9.57 -12.71 21.33
CA ARG A 33 -8.67 -13.87 21.45
C ARG A 33 -8.96 -14.72 22.68
N LYS A 34 -9.33 -14.11 23.81
CA LYS A 34 -9.71 -14.85 25.02
C LYS A 34 -11.01 -15.61 24.84
N ASN A 35 -11.99 -15.00 24.17
CA ASN A 35 -13.30 -15.61 23.91
C ASN A 35 -13.19 -16.80 22.94
N ASP A 36 -12.35 -16.69 21.92
CA ASP A 36 -12.09 -17.79 20.99
C ASP A 36 -11.42 -18.98 21.72
N ALA A 37 -10.43 -18.71 22.58
CA ALA A 37 -9.76 -19.76 23.36
C ALA A 37 -10.70 -20.49 24.33
N THR A 38 -11.65 -19.79 24.98
CA THR A 38 -12.66 -20.42 25.84
C THR A 38 -13.70 -21.22 25.04
N GLN A 39 -14.02 -20.84 23.80
CA GLN A 39 -14.92 -21.61 22.94
C GLN A 39 -14.28 -22.90 22.41
N GLU A 40 -12.97 -22.90 22.14
CA GLU A 40 -12.24 -24.08 21.66
C GLU A 40 -11.84 -25.07 22.78
N GLY A 41 -12.15 -24.78 24.05
CA GLY A 41 -11.83 -25.66 25.17
C GLY A 41 -10.33 -25.83 25.43
N ILE A 42 -9.50 -24.91 24.92
CA ILE A 42 -8.06 -24.88 25.15
C ILE A 42 -7.84 -24.17 26.49
N GLU A 43 -7.44 -24.91 27.53
CA GLU A 43 -6.89 -24.29 28.73
C GLU A 43 -5.67 -23.46 28.32
N CYS A 44 -5.76 -22.14 28.46
CA CYS A 44 -4.63 -21.24 28.30
C CYS A 44 -3.53 -21.72 29.24
N VAL A 45 -2.49 -22.35 28.70
CA VAL A 45 -1.23 -22.53 29.44
C VAL A 45 -0.73 -21.11 29.66
N ASP A 46 -0.68 -20.69 30.93
CA ASP A 46 -0.11 -19.42 31.38
C ASP A 46 1.35 -19.32 30.90
N GLY A 47 1.54 -18.88 29.65
CA GLY A 47 2.81 -18.37 29.16
C GLY A 47 3.06 -17.09 29.90
N GLU A 48 4.00 -17.14 30.85
CA GLU A 48 4.49 -16.07 31.72
C GLU A 48 3.73 -14.75 31.55
N VAL A 49 2.69 -14.58 32.36
CA VAL A 49 2.15 -13.26 32.66
C VAL A 49 3.30 -12.46 33.25
N LEU A 50 3.99 -11.69 32.41
CA LEU A 50 4.67 -10.49 32.84
C LEU A 50 3.60 -9.63 33.51
N LYS A 51 3.43 -9.81 34.82
CA LYS A 51 2.84 -8.82 35.70
C LYS A 51 3.77 -7.61 35.65
N ARG A 52 3.71 -6.85 34.56
CA ARG A 52 4.28 -5.52 34.50
C ARG A 52 3.33 -4.63 35.29
N GLY A 53 3.51 -4.64 36.61
CA GLY A 53 3.07 -3.57 37.48
C GLY A 53 3.87 -2.31 37.13
N GLU A 54 3.57 -1.73 35.98
CA GLU A 54 3.98 -0.38 35.63
C GLU A 54 2.70 0.34 35.28
N SER A 55 2.48 1.51 35.89
CA SER A 55 1.52 2.47 35.38
C SER A 55 1.95 2.80 33.95
N HIS A 56 1.39 2.11 32.97
CA HIS A 56 1.62 2.39 31.57
C HIS A 56 1.04 3.78 31.35
N ARG A 57 1.89 4.81 31.39
CA ARG A 57 1.51 6.15 30.93
C ARG A 57 1.04 5.96 29.51
N ILE A 58 -0.24 6.19 29.26
CA ILE A 58 -0.82 6.20 27.93
C ILE A 58 -0.05 7.25 27.16
N ARG A 59 0.64 6.86 26.09
CA ARG A 59 1.33 7.82 25.23
C ARG A 59 0.27 8.48 24.35
N ASP A 60 0.52 9.71 23.90
CA ASP A 60 -0.41 10.41 23.02
C ASP A 60 -0.68 9.60 21.73
N GLU A 61 0.33 8.88 21.23
CA GLU A 61 0.21 7.92 20.12
C GLU A 61 -0.84 6.83 20.38
N ASP A 62 -0.99 6.36 21.63
CA ASP A 62 -1.92 5.30 21.99
C ASP A 62 -3.39 5.80 22.04
N LEU A 63 -3.59 7.12 22.06
CA LEU A 63 -4.88 7.79 21.96
C LEU A 63 -5.29 8.08 20.51
N GLU A 64 -4.34 8.04 19.56
CA GLU A 64 -4.66 8.22 18.15
C GLU A 64 -5.60 7.13 17.63
N VAL A 65 -6.40 7.50 16.63
CA VAL A 65 -7.34 6.59 15.95
C VAL A 65 -6.56 5.49 15.23
N ASN A 66 -6.92 4.22 15.47
CA ASN A 66 -6.36 3.10 14.73
C ASN A 66 -7.07 2.94 13.38
N TYR A 67 -6.34 2.57 12.34
CA TYR A 67 -6.92 2.30 11.02
C TYR A 67 -5.99 1.45 10.17
N PHE A 68 -6.52 0.89 9.08
CA PHE A 68 -5.74 0.14 8.11
C PHE A 68 -5.18 1.07 7.03
N LYS A 69 -3.85 1.04 6.86
CA LYS A 69 -3.13 1.78 5.81
C LYS A 69 -3.21 1.07 4.47
N SER A 70 -3.09 -0.26 4.47
CA SER A 70 -3.13 -1.09 3.26
C SER A 70 -3.43 -2.56 3.59
N ALA A 71 -3.94 -3.30 2.60
CA ALA A 71 -4.11 -4.74 2.65
C ALA A 71 -3.53 -5.38 1.38
N GLN A 72 -3.07 -6.63 1.46
CA GLN A 72 -2.59 -7.41 0.31
C GLN A 72 -2.96 -8.89 0.48
N TRP A 73 -3.40 -9.53 -0.60
CA TRP A 73 -3.56 -10.97 -0.65
C TRP A 73 -2.22 -11.68 -0.77
N THR A 74 -2.13 -12.86 -0.16
CA THR A 74 -1.12 -13.84 -0.55
C THR A 74 -1.43 -14.38 -1.95
N PRO A 75 -0.40 -14.78 -2.73
CA PRO A 75 -0.59 -15.32 -4.08
C PRO A 75 -1.52 -16.52 -4.22
N ASP A 76 -1.66 -17.35 -3.19
CA ASP A 76 -2.63 -18.46 -3.14
C ASP A 76 -4.05 -18.03 -2.76
N GLY A 77 -4.21 -16.77 -2.34
CA GLY A 77 -5.50 -16.18 -1.98
C GLY A 77 -6.07 -16.61 -0.63
N THR A 78 -5.33 -17.35 0.19
CA THR A 78 -5.87 -17.84 1.48
C THR A 78 -5.78 -16.81 2.60
N THR A 79 -4.86 -15.84 2.48
CA THR A 79 -4.44 -15.00 3.60
C THR A 79 -4.36 -13.54 3.19
N LEU A 80 -4.82 -12.64 4.07
CA LEU A 80 -4.67 -11.20 3.95
C LEU A 80 -3.61 -10.69 4.93
N LEU A 81 -2.68 -9.89 4.42
CA LEU A 81 -1.75 -9.08 5.22
C LEU A 81 -2.22 -7.64 5.24
N ALA A 82 -2.44 -7.09 6.43
CA ALA A 82 -2.86 -5.70 6.61
C ALA A 82 -1.85 -4.90 7.45
N SER A 83 -1.49 -3.71 6.98
CA SER A 83 -0.70 -2.74 7.75
C SER A 83 -1.62 -1.74 8.41
N SER A 84 -1.35 -1.40 9.67
CA SER A 84 -2.19 -0.49 10.44
C SER A 84 -1.45 0.75 10.97
N ALA A 85 -2.19 1.70 11.52
CA ALA A 85 -1.70 2.95 12.10
C ALA A 85 -0.72 2.73 13.26
N ASP A 86 -1.03 1.74 14.10
CA ASP A 86 -0.27 1.27 15.28
C ASP A 86 1.07 0.56 14.98
N ASN A 87 1.59 0.67 13.76
CA ASN A 87 2.81 0.01 13.30
C ASN A 87 2.79 -1.52 13.45
N GLN A 88 1.60 -2.12 13.35
CA GLN A 88 1.44 -3.56 13.32
C GLN A 88 1.11 -4.06 11.91
N ILE A 89 1.62 -5.25 11.60
CA ILE A 89 1.20 -6.06 10.45
C ILE A 89 0.35 -7.19 11.00
N ARG A 90 -0.91 -7.25 10.56
CA ARG A 90 -1.88 -8.26 10.95
C ARG A 90 -2.10 -9.25 9.82
N THR A 91 -2.18 -10.51 10.19
CA THR A 91 -2.48 -11.61 9.27
C THR A 91 -3.89 -12.10 9.53
N PHE A 92 -4.72 -12.13 8.50
CA PHE A 92 -6.05 -12.73 8.55
C PHE A 92 -6.07 -13.94 7.61
N ILE A 93 -6.14 -15.15 8.17
CA ILE A 93 -6.33 -16.38 7.39
C ILE A 93 -7.83 -16.53 7.17
N LEU A 94 -8.26 -16.58 5.91
CA LEU A 94 -9.68 -16.68 5.62
C LEU A 94 -10.14 -18.15 5.70
N PRO A 95 -11.32 -18.40 6.31
CA PRO A 95 -11.83 -19.75 6.44
C PRO A 95 -12.30 -20.27 5.07
N PRO A 96 -12.23 -21.59 4.82
CA PRO A 96 -12.73 -22.20 3.59
C PRO A 96 -14.25 -22.01 3.42
N THR A 97 -14.97 -21.77 4.51
CA THR A 97 -16.42 -21.53 4.54
C THR A 97 -16.82 -20.10 4.21
N LEU A 98 -15.88 -19.26 3.75
CA LEU A 98 -16.08 -17.83 3.49
C LEU A 98 -17.30 -17.54 2.58
N LEU A 99 -17.61 -18.46 1.65
CA LEU A 99 -18.66 -18.28 0.65
C LEU A 99 -19.91 -19.15 0.90
N ASP A 100 -19.98 -19.87 2.02
CA ASP A 100 -21.04 -20.87 2.27
C ASP A 100 -22.40 -20.21 2.59
N ASP A 101 -22.41 -19.11 3.36
CA ASP A 101 -23.61 -18.35 3.70
C ASP A 101 -23.42 -16.84 3.45
N PRO A 102 -24.00 -16.27 2.39
CA PRO A 102 -23.91 -14.85 2.09
C PRO A 102 -24.77 -13.97 3.00
N SER A 103 -25.61 -14.55 3.88
CA SER A 103 -26.55 -13.79 4.72
C SER A 103 -25.93 -13.27 6.02
N THR A 104 -24.85 -13.90 6.49
CA THR A 104 -24.17 -13.53 7.74
C THR A 104 -22.66 -13.33 7.52
N PRO A 105 -22.18 -12.08 7.47
CA PRO A 105 -20.75 -11.81 7.34
C PRO A 105 -19.95 -12.38 8.52
N LEU A 106 -18.85 -13.08 8.22
CA LEU A 106 -17.95 -13.64 9.22
C LEU A 106 -17.14 -12.54 9.92
N SER A 107 -16.93 -12.67 11.22
CA SER A 107 -16.03 -11.78 11.97
C SER A 107 -14.58 -12.25 11.80
N LEU A 108 -13.71 -11.38 11.29
CA LEU A 108 -12.29 -11.68 11.10
C LEU A 108 -11.49 -11.31 12.35
N THR A 109 -10.73 -12.28 12.85
CA THR A 109 -9.74 -12.07 13.91
C THR A 109 -8.33 -12.32 13.35
N PRO A 110 -7.32 -11.54 13.77
CA PRO A 110 -5.97 -11.70 13.27
C PRO A 110 -5.31 -12.95 13.85
N TYR A 111 -4.84 -13.83 12.97
CA TYR A 111 -4.07 -15.03 13.31
C TYR A 111 -2.73 -14.66 13.96
N THR A 112 -1.97 -13.76 13.34
CA THR A 112 -0.71 -13.22 13.88
C THR A 112 -0.70 -11.70 13.81
N THR A 113 0.01 -11.10 14.77
CA THR A 113 0.21 -9.65 14.87
C THR A 113 1.68 -9.38 15.08
N HIS A 114 2.35 -8.84 14.05
CA HIS A 114 3.77 -8.46 14.14
C HIS A 114 3.89 -6.95 14.41
N ALA A 115 4.35 -6.60 15.61
CA ALA A 115 4.59 -5.21 16.00
C ALA A 115 5.99 -4.72 15.58
N PHE A 116 6.04 -3.48 15.09
CA PHE A 116 7.28 -2.81 14.70
C PHE A 116 7.48 -1.54 15.52
N PRO A 117 8.73 -1.19 15.88
CA PRO A 117 9.02 0.02 16.64
C PRO A 117 8.88 1.30 15.79
N THR A 118 8.81 1.17 14.46
CA THR A 118 8.68 2.27 13.52
C THR A 118 7.66 1.93 12.44
N PRO A 119 7.08 2.93 11.76
CA PRO A 119 6.15 2.70 10.66
C PRO A 119 6.74 1.81 9.56
N VAL A 120 5.92 0.89 9.06
CA VAL A 120 6.27 0.03 7.93
C VAL A 120 5.83 0.71 6.64
N ASN A 121 6.78 1.01 5.77
CA ASN A 121 6.53 1.73 4.51
C ASN A 121 6.05 0.80 3.38
N CYS A 122 6.54 -0.43 3.36
CA CYS A 122 6.23 -1.39 2.30
C CYS A 122 6.14 -2.80 2.88
N ILE A 123 5.26 -3.61 2.27
CA ILE A 123 5.07 -5.02 2.56
C ILE A 123 4.97 -5.74 1.20
N ALA A 124 5.51 -6.96 1.11
CA ALA A 124 5.33 -7.83 -0.04
C ALA A 124 5.29 -9.32 0.39
N PRO A 125 4.13 -9.99 0.30
CA PRO A 125 4.01 -11.43 0.43
C PRO A 125 4.96 -12.18 -0.51
N TYR A 126 5.46 -13.34 -0.09
CA TYR A 126 6.33 -14.16 -0.92
C TYR A 126 5.58 -14.65 -2.18
N PRO A 127 6.16 -14.60 -3.39
CA PRO A 127 5.44 -14.91 -4.64
C PRO A 127 4.95 -16.35 -4.75
N HIS A 128 5.62 -17.28 -4.07
CA HIS A 128 5.24 -18.70 -4.03
C HIS A 128 4.61 -19.08 -2.69
N TYR A 129 4.08 -18.11 -1.95
CA TYR A 129 3.36 -18.38 -0.72
C TYR A 129 2.25 -19.40 -0.98
N THR A 130 2.25 -20.47 -0.20
CA THR A 130 1.14 -21.42 -0.10
C THR A 130 0.92 -21.76 1.37
N LEU A 131 -0.29 -21.56 1.88
CA LEU A 131 -0.62 -21.80 3.28
C LEU A 131 -0.35 -23.25 3.72
N SER A 132 -0.48 -24.23 2.81
CA SER A 132 -0.20 -25.64 3.10
C SER A 132 1.28 -25.96 3.27
N ASP A 133 2.20 -25.08 2.86
CA ASP A 133 3.64 -25.22 3.04
C ASP A 133 4.21 -24.07 3.88
N PRO A 134 4.34 -24.26 5.21
CA PRO A 134 4.86 -23.25 6.14
C PRO A 134 6.27 -22.73 5.82
N SER A 135 7.05 -23.41 4.98
CA SER A 135 8.37 -22.91 4.56
C SER A 135 8.26 -21.75 3.58
N THR A 136 7.14 -21.68 2.85
CA THR A 136 6.85 -20.64 1.86
C THR A 136 6.08 -19.46 2.43
N THR A 137 5.61 -19.56 3.68
CA THR A 137 4.72 -18.57 4.29
C THR A 137 5.46 -17.31 4.75
N LEU A 138 6.19 -16.68 3.84
CA LEU A 138 7.10 -15.57 4.10
C LEU A 138 6.55 -14.25 3.56
N TYR A 139 7.04 -13.15 4.10
CA TYR A 139 6.82 -11.82 3.55
C TYR A 139 8.00 -10.88 3.86
N LEU A 140 8.19 -9.89 2.99
CA LEU A 140 9.11 -8.78 3.22
C LEU A 140 8.40 -7.61 3.87
N SER A 141 9.08 -6.94 4.81
CA SER A 141 8.65 -5.68 5.41
C SER A 141 9.79 -4.66 5.43
N CYS A 142 9.42 -3.39 5.23
CA CYS A 142 10.33 -2.25 5.23
C CYS A 142 10.00 -1.28 6.37
N PRO A 143 10.36 -1.60 7.63
CA PRO A 143 10.24 -0.66 8.73
C PRO A 143 11.16 0.55 8.53
N ASN A 144 10.68 1.73 8.93
CA ASN A 144 11.41 2.97 8.74
C ASN A 144 12.73 2.98 9.55
N SER A 145 13.83 3.37 8.89
CA SER A 145 15.17 3.50 9.48
C SER A 145 15.70 2.20 10.10
N LEU A 146 15.23 1.06 9.62
CA LEU A 146 15.62 -0.27 10.06
C LEU A 146 15.93 -1.18 8.85
N PRO A 147 16.61 -2.31 9.05
CA PRO A 147 16.82 -3.29 7.99
C PRO A 147 15.50 -3.78 7.39
N ILE A 148 15.54 -4.16 6.12
CA ILE A 148 14.45 -4.88 5.47
C ILE A 148 14.37 -6.26 6.10
N ARG A 149 13.18 -6.73 6.47
CA ARG A 149 12.98 -7.98 7.19
C ARG A 149 12.21 -8.98 6.35
N LEU A 150 12.70 -10.21 6.31
CA LEU A 150 11.97 -11.38 5.84
C LEU A 150 11.45 -12.14 7.05
N SER A 151 10.14 -12.24 7.19
CA SER A 151 9.48 -12.86 8.34
C SER A 151 8.49 -13.92 7.87
N ASN A 152 8.22 -14.91 8.72
CA ASN A 152 7.19 -15.91 8.45
C ASN A 152 5.84 -15.38 8.96
N ILE A 153 4.82 -15.37 8.10
CA ILE A 153 3.44 -14.95 8.40
C ILE A 153 2.83 -15.76 9.54
N LEU A 154 3.15 -17.05 9.65
CA LEU A 154 2.61 -17.95 10.67
C LEU A 154 3.39 -17.92 11.99
N SER A 155 4.50 -17.18 12.06
CA SER A 155 5.23 -17.01 13.33
C SER A 155 4.40 -16.19 14.30
N LEU A 156 4.29 -16.62 15.56
CA LEU A 156 3.63 -15.82 16.61
C LEU A 156 4.48 -14.63 17.07
N THR A 157 5.79 -14.64 16.76
CA THR A 157 6.70 -13.55 17.11
C THR A 157 7.12 -12.77 15.87
N ALA A 158 7.30 -11.46 16.06
CA ALA A 158 7.80 -10.55 15.02
C ALA A 158 9.31 -10.69 14.73
N THR A 159 9.95 -11.76 15.21
CA THR A 159 11.38 -12.02 14.97
C THR A 159 11.60 -12.34 13.49
N PRO A 160 12.45 -11.59 12.76
CA PRO A 160 12.69 -11.85 11.36
C PRO A 160 13.52 -13.13 11.18
N GLN A 161 13.20 -13.91 10.15
CA GLN A 161 14.01 -15.05 9.72
C GLN A 161 15.32 -14.57 9.07
N ALA A 162 15.26 -13.47 8.33
CA ALA A 162 16.43 -12.83 7.75
C ALA A 162 16.27 -11.30 7.71
N SER A 163 17.38 -10.58 7.68
CA SER A 163 17.42 -9.12 7.54
C SER A 163 18.37 -8.70 6.44
N TYR A 164 18.06 -7.63 5.70
CA TYR A 164 18.86 -7.13 4.60
C TYR A 164 19.15 -5.63 4.77
N ASN A 165 20.41 -5.26 4.61
CA ASN A 165 20.93 -3.97 5.04
C ASN A 165 20.99 -2.98 3.87
N LEU A 166 20.02 -2.08 3.78
CA LEU A 166 20.09 -0.96 2.83
C LEU A 166 20.65 0.28 3.53
N ILE A 167 21.98 0.42 3.54
CA ILE A 167 22.67 1.48 4.29
C ILE A 167 23.21 2.56 3.35
N CYS A 168 23.06 3.82 3.75
CA CYS A 168 23.67 4.97 3.10
C CYS A 168 25.19 4.97 3.34
N PRO A 169 26.04 4.92 2.30
CA PRO A 169 27.49 4.81 2.49
C PRO A 169 28.12 6.02 3.21
N THR A 170 27.49 7.20 3.16
CA THR A 170 28.05 8.43 3.71
C THR A 170 27.52 8.79 5.10
N THR A 171 26.34 8.29 5.47
CA THR A 171 25.71 8.61 6.77
C THR A 171 25.53 7.41 7.67
N GLU A 172 25.82 6.20 7.17
CA GLU A 172 25.66 4.91 7.86
C GLU A 172 24.22 4.63 8.36
N ARG A 173 23.26 5.46 7.96
CA ARG A 173 21.83 5.27 8.28
C ARG A 173 21.21 4.23 7.37
N TYR A 174 20.28 3.46 7.91
CA TYR A 174 19.36 2.67 7.09
C TYR A 174 18.49 3.59 6.24
N LEU A 175 18.45 3.32 4.94
CA LEU A 175 17.55 3.96 4.00
C LEU A 175 16.24 3.16 4.00
N THR A 176 15.12 3.86 4.06
CA THR A 176 13.79 3.26 4.01
C THR A 176 13.30 3.17 2.57
N PRO A 177 13.06 1.97 2.03
CA PRO A 177 12.40 1.82 0.74
C PRO A 177 11.02 2.51 0.70
N ALA A 178 10.71 3.13 -0.43
CA ALA A 178 9.38 3.66 -0.73
C ALA A 178 8.55 2.70 -1.60
N SER A 179 9.22 1.73 -2.22
CA SER A 179 8.62 0.61 -2.94
C SER A 179 9.46 -0.65 -2.76
N ILE A 180 8.81 -1.80 -2.83
CA ILE A 180 9.44 -3.12 -2.83
C ILE A 180 8.71 -4.02 -3.82
N LEU A 181 9.45 -4.88 -4.50
CA LEU A 181 8.90 -5.78 -5.51
C LEU A 181 9.73 -7.07 -5.57
N TRP A 182 9.08 -8.22 -5.52
CA TRP A 182 9.74 -9.49 -5.80
C TRP A 182 10.10 -9.62 -7.27
N SER A 183 11.31 -10.12 -7.56
CA SER A 183 11.71 -10.50 -8.91
C SER A 183 11.41 -11.99 -9.11
N PHE A 184 11.05 -12.41 -10.33
CA PHE A 184 10.94 -13.82 -10.67
C PHE A 184 12.34 -14.48 -10.66
N PRO A 185 12.53 -15.68 -10.08
CA PRO A 185 11.53 -16.63 -9.56
C PRO A 185 11.30 -16.55 -8.03
N GLY A 186 11.41 -15.38 -7.41
CA GLY A 186 11.24 -15.22 -5.95
C GLY A 186 12.52 -15.43 -5.13
N THR A 187 13.69 -15.47 -5.78
CA THR A 187 14.99 -15.54 -5.09
C THR A 187 15.59 -14.16 -4.84
N HIS A 188 15.02 -13.13 -5.48
CA HIS A 188 15.51 -11.77 -5.43
C HIS A 188 14.37 -10.79 -5.27
N PHE A 189 14.67 -9.61 -4.75
CA PHE A 189 13.71 -8.51 -4.68
C PHE A 189 14.39 -7.17 -5.01
N LEU A 190 13.58 -6.23 -5.46
CA LEU A 190 13.95 -4.87 -5.80
C LEU A 190 13.37 -3.91 -4.78
N THR A 191 14.09 -2.84 -4.49
CA THR A 191 13.62 -1.75 -3.63
C THR A 191 13.86 -0.40 -4.28
N GLY A 192 12.86 0.47 -4.25
CA GLY A 192 12.99 1.86 -4.69
C GLY A 192 13.27 2.80 -3.53
N THR A 193 14.29 3.65 -3.69
CA THR A 193 14.65 4.74 -2.77
C THR A 193 14.92 6.02 -3.56
N GLU A 194 15.46 7.06 -2.90
CA GLU A 194 15.77 8.32 -3.56
C GLU A 194 16.82 8.18 -4.68
N CYS A 195 16.34 8.28 -5.92
CA CYS A 195 17.08 8.17 -7.17
C CYS A 195 17.85 6.85 -7.33
N LEU A 196 17.35 5.77 -6.74
CA LEU A 196 18.06 4.49 -6.68
C LEU A 196 17.08 3.32 -6.63
N ILE A 197 17.29 2.35 -7.51
CA ILE A 197 16.71 1.00 -7.42
C ILE A 197 17.82 0.07 -6.92
N SER A 198 17.54 -0.74 -5.91
CA SER A 198 18.51 -1.70 -5.36
C SER A 198 17.98 -3.12 -5.50
N HIS A 199 18.84 -4.04 -5.90
CA HIS A 199 18.52 -5.46 -6.13
C HIS A 199 19.18 -6.33 -5.05
N PHE A 200 18.39 -7.15 -4.39
CA PHE A 200 18.79 -8.00 -3.28
C PHE A 200 18.60 -9.48 -3.61
N ASP A 201 19.45 -10.31 -3.02
CA ASP A 201 19.39 -11.77 -3.08
C ASP A 201 19.05 -12.29 -1.68
N ILE A 202 18.00 -13.10 -1.56
CA ILE A 202 17.54 -13.61 -0.26
C ILE A 202 18.52 -14.61 0.38
N SER A 203 19.42 -15.20 -0.41
CA SER A 203 20.44 -16.12 0.10
C SER A 203 21.56 -15.41 0.88
N ARG A 204 21.54 -14.06 0.94
CA ARG A 204 22.57 -13.23 1.56
C ARG A 204 22.05 -12.44 2.79
N PRO A 205 21.61 -13.13 3.86
CA PRO A 205 21.17 -12.44 5.07
C PRO A 205 22.29 -11.59 5.67
N GLY A 206 21.93 -10.44 6.24
CA GLY A 206 22.85 -9.45 6.81
C GLY A 206 23.62 -8.62 5.77
N SER A 207 23.50 -8.93 4.49
CA SER A 207 24.20 -8.20 3.42
C SER A 207 23.35 -7.06 2.85
N GLY A 208 24.03 -6.12 2.19
CA GLY A 208 23.38 -5.12 1.35
C GLY A 208 23.05 -5.63 -0.05
N PRO A 209 22.55 -4.75 -0.94
CA PRO A 209 22.13 -5.14 -2.27
C PRO A 209 23.29 -5.69 -3.10
N VAL A 210 22.99 -6.65 -3.97
CA VAL A 210 23.92 -7.19 -4.97
C VAL A 210 24.25 -6.13 -6.01
N THR A 211 23.23 -5.40 -6.47
CA THR A 211 23.36 -4.39 -7.51
C THR A 211 22.59 -3.13 -7.11
N LYS A 212 23.16 -1.97 -7.42
CA LYS A 212 22.54 -0.65 -7.24
C LYS A 212 22.43 0.03 -8.60
N LEU A 213 21.25 0.54 -8.91
CA LEU A 213 20.88 1.11 -10.21
C LEU A 213 20.46 2.57 -9.98
N PRO A 214 21.37 3.53 -10.20
CA PRO A 214 21.04 4.95 -10.14
C PRO A 214 20.04 5.30 -11.23
N THR A 215 18.95 5.97 -10.86
CA THR A 215 17.92 6.36 -11.84
C THR A 215 18.24 7.66 -12.57
N ILE A 216 19.29 8.36 -12.13
CA ILE A 216 19.86 9.54 -12.77
C ILE A 216 21.39 9.48 -12.73
N PRO A 217 22.09 10.00 -13.76
CA PRO A 217 23.54 10.06 -13.80
C PRO A 217 24.17 10.91 -12.67
N SER A 218 23.45 11.95 -12.20
CA SER A 218 23.93 12.82 -11.12
C SER A 218 22.77 13.41 -10.31
N LYS A 219 22.86 13.30 -8.98
CA LYS A 219 21.95 14.02 -8.06
C LYS A 219 22.15 15.54 -8.07
N ARG A 220 23.37 16.03 -8.38
CA ARG A 220 23.77 17.44 -8.22
C ARG A 220 23.77 18.24 -9.53
N HIS A 221 24.03 17.62 -10.68
CA HIS A 221 24.12 18.32 -11.97
C HIS A 221 23.36 17.61 -13.10
N LYS A 222 22.10 18.03 -13.38
CA LYS A 222 21.30 17.53 -14.51
C LYS A 222 21.99 17.66 -15.87
N ILE A 223 22.80 18.72 -16.06
CA ILE A 223 23.39 19.10 -17.36
C ILE A 223 24.55 18.19 -17.76
N LYS A 224 25.30 17.59 -16.82
CA LYS A 224 26.48 16.78 -17.14
C LYS A 224 26.18 15.35 -17.62
N GLY A 225 24.91 14.95 -17.62
CA GLY A 225 24.45 13.63 -18.07
C GLY A 225 23.47 13.66 -19.25
N GLY A 226 23.41 14.77 -20.00
CA GLY A 226 22.46 14.91 -21.12
C GLY A 226 20.98 14.96 -20.70
N GLY A 227 20.68 15.14 -19.41
CA GLY A 227 19.30 15.28 -18.89
C GLY A 227 18.46 14.00 -18.84
N VAL A 228 19.02 12.83 -19.17
CA VAL A 228 18.27 11.56 -19.24
C VAL A 228 18.20 10.89 -17.87
N GLY A 229 17.00 10.54 -17.39
CA GLY A 229 16.78 9.79 -16.15
C GLY A 229 15.61 10.32 -15.28
N MET A 230 15.13 9.50 -14.35
CA MET A 230 14.04 9.84 -13.43
C MET A 230 14.59 10.31 -12.06
N ARG A 231 14.56 11.63 -11.79
CA ARG A 231 14.96 12.15 -10.47
C ARG A 231 13.80 12.05 -9.50
N GLY A 232 14.00 11.53 -8.30
CA GLY A 232 13.01 11.54 -7.23
C GLY A 232 13.06 10.27 -6.41
N ILE A 233 12.14 10.13 -5.46
CA ILE A 233 11.97 8.88 -4.71
C ILE A 233 11.23 7.89 -5.59
N VAL A 234 11.82 6.72 -5.83
CA VAL A 234 11.20 5.62 -6.59
C VAL A 234 10.13 4.97 -5.72
N SER A 235 8.89 5.37 -5.95
CA SER A 235 7.74 5.10 -5.10
C SER A 235 6.86 3.96 -5.60
N ALA A 236 7.03 3.55 -6.85
CA ALA A 236 6.31 2.43 -7.45
C ALA A 236 7.25 1.61 -8.31
N LEU A 237 7.11 0.28 -8.25
CA LEU A 237 7.83 -0.69 -9.05
C LEU A 237 6.85 -1.75 -9.52
N SER A 238 6.94 -2.16 -10.79
CA SER A 238 6.16 -3.29 -11.31
C SER A 238 6.88 -3.99 -12.45
N LEU A 239 6.90 -5.32 -12.42
CA LEU A 239 7.53 -6.14 -13.45
C LEU A 239 6.50 -6.55 -14.50
N GLN A 240 6.85 -6.37 -15.75
CA GLN A 240 6.05 -6.80 -16.88
C GLN A 240 5.87 -8.32 -16.83
N PRO A 241 4.61 -8.81 -16.86
CA PRO A 241 4.33 -10.23 -17.01
C PRO A 241 5.00 -10.72 -18.30
N CYS A 242 5.76 -11.81 -18.21
CA CYS A 242 6.36 -12.44 -19.37
C CYS A 242 5.73 -13.81 -19.59
N THR A 243 5.15 -14.02 -20.77
CA THR A 243 4.62 -15.31 -21.19
C THR A 243 5.69 -16.22 -21.80
N ASP A 244 6.84 -15.65 -22.17
CA ASP A 244 7.99 -16.37 -22.72
C ASP A 244 9.11 -16.46 -21.67
N PRO A 245 9.42 -17.66 -21.14
CA PRO A 245 10.49 -17.84 -20.14
C PRO A 245 11.88 -17.40 -20.62
N SER A 246 12.09 -17.26 -21.94
CA SER A 246 13.36 -16.85 -22.53
C SER A 246 13.49 -15.34 -22.72
N ALA A 247 12.39 -14.59 -22.65
CA ALA A 247 12.38 -13.14 -22.81
C ALA A 247 12.61 -12.43 -21.46
N THR A 248 13.33 -11.32 -21.50
CA THR A 248 13.58 -10.49 -20.33
C THR A 248 12.40 -9.55 -20.08
N SER A 249 11.81 -9.62 -18.88
CA SER A 249 10.75 -8.68 -18.48
C SER A 249 11.26 -7.24 -18.40
N ILE A 250 10.38 -6.29 -18.68
CA ILE A 250 10.64 -4.87 -18.43
C ILE A 250 10.19 -4.51 -17.01
N LEU A 251 11.05 -3.82 -16.27
CA LEU A 251 10.70 -3.18 -15.00
C LEU A 251 10.17 -1.77 -15.26
N ALA A 252 8.95 -1.48 -14.82
CA ALA A 252 8.44 -0.13 -14.70
C ALA A 252 8.77 0.44 -13.32
N ALA A 253 9.24 1.68 -13.28
CA ALA A 253 9.45 2.44 -12.05
C ALA A 253 8.82 3.83 -12.17
N GLY A 254 8.17 4.25 -11.09
CA GLY A 254 7.56 5.57 -10.96
C GLY A 254 8.09 6.34 -9.77
N THR A 255 8.11 7.67 -9.86
CA THR A 255 8.59 8.55 -8.79
C THR A 255 7.52 9.51 -8.27
N TRP A 256 7.68 9.97 -7.02
CA TRP A 256 6.85 11.06 -6.47
C TRP A 256 6.99 12.40 -7.18
N THR A 257 8.00 12.56 -8.01
CA THR A 257 8.22 13.72 -8.88
C THR A 257 7.58 13.56 -10.26
N ARG A 258 6.68 12.58 -10.43
CA ARG A 258 5.87 12.35 -11.65
C ARG A 258 6.69 11.90 -12.86
N TRP A 259 7.80 11.21 -12.62
CA TRP A 259 8.56 10.53 -13.68
C TRP A 259 8.21 9.05 -13.72
N LEU A 260 8.13 8.52 -14.94
CA LEU A 260 8.11 7.10 -15.22
C LEU A 260 9.37 6.71 -15.97
N GLY A 261 9.71 5.44 -15.85
CA GLY A 261 10.69 4.84 -16.74
C GLY A 261 10.66 3.33 -16.71
N LEU A 262 11.20 2.80 -17.79
CA LEU A 262 11.22 1.40 -18.15
C LEU A 262 12.67 0.95 -18.21
N TYR A 263 12.96 -0.19 -17.62
CA TYR A 263 14.28 -0.78 -17.54
C TYR A 263 14.23 -2.23 -18.04
N ASP A 264 15.16 -2.62 -18.88
CA ASP A 264 15.23 -4.00 -19.39
C ASP A 264 15.78 -4.97 -18.33
N ALA A 265 15.81 -6.27 -18.67
CA ALA A 265 16.41 -7.33 -17.85
C ALA A 265 15.89 -7.32 -16.39
N SER A 266 14.59 -7.13 -16.22
CA SER A 266 13.92 -7.04 -14.92
C SER A 266 14.52 -5.96 -14.01
N GLY A 267 15.04 -4.89 -14.61
CA GLY A 267 15.72 -3.78 -13.94
C GLY A 267 17.24 -3.87 -13.92
N LEU A 268 17.85 -5.00 -14.29
CA LEU A 268 19.30 -5.19 -14.18
C LEU A 268 20.12 -4.69 -15.38
N GLY A 269 19.48 -4.29 -16.47
CA GLY A 269 20.20 -3.75 -17.62
C GLY A 269 19.92 -2.26 -17.84
N GLY A 270 19.66 -1.88 -19.09
CA GLY A 270 19.59 -0.49 -19.52
C GLY A 270 18.24 0.18 -19.29
N THR A 271 18.27 1.52 -19.28
CA THR A 271 17.07 2.35 -19.38
C THR A 271 16.49 2.25 -20.80
N VAL A 272 15.27 1.74 -20.91
CA VAL A 272 14.52 1.64 -22.17
C VAL A 272 13.86 2.97 -22.52
N ALA A 273 13.16 3.57 -21.55
CA ALA A 273 12.47 4.85 -21.74
C ALA A 273 12.31 5.58 -20.41
N THR A 274 12.27 6.90 -20.45
CA THR A 274 11.91 7.74 -19.29
C THR A 274 11.12 8.95 -19.76
N TRP A 275 10.02 9.27 -19.09
CA TRP A 275 9.20 10.44 -19.42
C TRP A 275 8.51 11.00 -18.18
N ASP A 276 8.11 12.26 -18.26
CA ASP A 276 7.30 12.94 -17.27
C ASP A 276 5.82 12.82 -17.64
N ILE A 277 4.96 12.52 -16.66
CA ILE A 277 3.52 12.31 -16.89
C ILE A 277 2.67 13.54 -16.56
N SER A 278 3.26 14.63 -16.06
CA SER A 278 2.48 15.78 -15.59
C SER A 278 1.68 16.45 -16.69
N THR A 279 2.23 16.54 -17.90
CA THR A 279 1.52 17.12 -19.04
C THR A 279 0.31 16.27 -19.46
N ALA A 280 0.49 14.94 -19.50
CA ALA A 280 -0.58 14.00 -19.80
C ALA A 280 -1.71 14.07 -18.74
N ALA A 281 -1.36 14.03 -17.46
CA ALA A 281 -2.32 14.10 -16.36
C ALA A 281 -3.05 15.45 -16.27
N ASP A 282 -2.34 16.57 -16.39
CA ASP A 282 -2.88 17.90 -16.08
C ASP A 282 -3.52 18.57 -17.29
N LYS A 283 -2.97 18.40 -18.50
CA LYS A 283 -3.43 19.11 -19.72
C LYS A 283 -4.25 18.23 -20.66
N GLU A 284 -3.86 16.98 -20.84
CA GLU A 284 -4.57 16.07 -21.77
C GLU A 284 -5.77 15.42 -21.08
N ALA A 285 -5.55 14.78 -19.93
CA ALA A 285 -6.58 14.07 -19.18
C ALA A 285 -7.36 14.97 -18.21
N GLY A 286 -6.75 16.03 -17.68
CA GLY A 286 -7.40 16.92 -16.71
C GLY A 286 -7.71 16.26 -15.36
N ILE A 287 -7.08 15.14 -15.04
CA ILE A 287 -7.31 14.36 -13.80
C ILE A 287 -6.37 14.76 -12.65
N GLY A 288 -5.33 15.55 -12.95
CA GLY A 288 -4.34 16.02 -11.97
C GLY A 288 -3.46 14.91 -11.38
N GLY A 289 -2.57 15.28 -10.46
CA GLY A 289 -1.72 14.34 -9.74
C GLY A 289 -0.56 15.00 -9.01
N GLN A 290 -0.08 14.37 -7.93
CA GLN A 290 1.09 14.80 -7.17
C GLN A 290 2.05 13.64 -6.87
N GLY A 291 2.45 12.94 -7.93
CA GLY A 291 3.48 11.90 -7.86
C GLY A 291 2.91 10.51 -7.94
N VAL A 292 3.63 9.64 -8.64
CA VAL A 292 3.24 8.25 -8.87
C VAL A 292 3.20 7.51 -7.53
N SER A 293 2.06 6.94 -7.16
CA SER A 293 1.91 6.07 -5.99
C SER A 293 2.04 4.60 -6.37
N GLU A 294 1.58 4.22 -7.55
CA GLU A 294 1.51 2.83 -7.99
C GLU A 294 1.54 2.73 -9.51
N VAL A 295 2.12 1.64 -10.01
CA VAL A 295 2.14 1.29 -11.43
C VAL A 295 1.88 -0.19 -11.55
N GLY A 296 1.25 -0.60 -12.64
CA GLY A 296 1.06 -2.00 -12.93
C GLY A 296 0.84 -2.27 -14.40
N TRP A 297 0.95 -3.54 -14.76
CA TRP A 297 0.92 -4.01 -16.13
C TRP A 297 -0.38 -4.77 -16.40
N SER A 298 -0.91 -4.61 -17.60
CA SER A 298 -1.87 -5.58 -18.14
C SER A 298 -1.24 -6.97 -18.19
N SER A 299 -2.04 -8.03 -18.06
CA SER A 299 -1.59 -9.43 -18.19
C SER A 299 -0.85 -9.70 -19.51
N CYS A 300 -1.26 -9.04 -20.60
CA CYS A 300 -0.63 -9.15 -21.92
C CYS A 300 0.70 -8.37 -22.06
N GLY A 301 1.16 -7.70 -21.00
CA GLY A 301 2.42 -6.95 -20.96
C GLY A 301 2.43 -5.69 -21.84
N ARG A 302 1.29 -5.28 -22.40
CA ARG A 302 1.19 -4.18 -23.38
C ARG A 302 0.90 -2.83 -22.74
N TYR A 303 -0.06 -2.82 -21.83
CA TYR A 303 -0.54 -1.60 -21.21
C TYR A 303 0.10 -1.42 -19.84
N LEU A 304 0.55 -0.21 -19.57
CA LEU A 304 1.05 0.21 -18.27
C LEU A 304 0.04 1.21 -17.69
N TRP A 305 -0.61 0.84 -16.59
CA TRP A 305 -1.46 1.75 -15.84
C TRP A 305 -0.65 2.44 -14.73
N VAL A 306 -1.00 3.69 -14.45
CA VAL A 306 -0.24 4.59 -13.58
C VAL A 306 -1.19 5.36 -12.70
N ALA A 307 -1.08 5.13 -11.40
CA ALA A 307 -1.84 5.81 -10.38
C ALA A 307 -0.96 6.87 -9.70
N GLU A 308 -1.48 8.09 -9.60
CA GLU A 308 -0.86 9.16 -8.81
C GLU A 308 -1.56 9.32 -7.45
N ARG A 309 -0.92 10.04 -6.52
CA ARG A 309 -1.58 10.63 -5.35
C ARG A 309 -2.30 11.92 -5.77
N LYS A 310 -3.28 12.36 -4.99
CA LYS A 310 -4.05 13.58 -5.26
C LYS A 310 -4.53 13.66 -6.72
N THR A 311 -5.19 12.61 -7.17
CA THR A 311 -5.64 12.48 -8.56
C THR A 311 -7.09 12.04 -8.61
N ARG A 312 -7.77 12.44 -9.68
CA ARG A 312 -9.14 12.06 -9.99
C ARG A 312 -9.22 10.87 -10.95
N GLY A 313 -8.08 10.26 -11.30
CA GLY A 313 -8.05 9.18 -12.26
C GLY A 313 -6.82 8.27 -12.24
N VAL A 314 -6.69 7.47 -13.31
CA VAL A 314 -5.54 6.59 -13.58
C VAL A 314 -5.17 6.75 -15.05
N LEU A 315 -3.88 6.92 -15.36
CA LEU A 315 -3.39 7.00 -16.73
C LEU A 315 -3.07 5.60 -17.26
N VAL A 316 -3.27 5.37 -18.56
CA VAL A 316 -2.96 4.10 -19.21
C VAL A 316 -2.18 4.34 -20.50
N TYR A 317 -0.99 3.77 -20.57
CA TYR A 317 -0.04 3.90 -21.67
C TYR A 317 0.11 2.59 -22.44
N ASP A 318 0.29 2.64 -23.77
CA ASP A 318 0.81 1.50 -24.55
C ASP A 318 2.33 1.65 -24.67
N VAL A 319 3.07 0.76 -24.01
CA VAL A 319 4.54 0.89 -23.93
C VAL A 319 5.24 0.58 -25.25
N ARG A 320 4.56 -0.08 -26.21
CA ARG A 320 5.15 -0.41 -27.51
C ARG A 320 5.18 0.79 -28.45
N VAL A 321 4.28 1.75 -28.24
CA VAL A 321 4.16 2.97 -29.04
C VAL A 321 4.74 4.14 -28.26
N THR A 322 6.02 4.02 -27.88
CA THR A 322 6.82 5.07 -27.20
C THR A 322 6.04 5.81 -26.11
N GLY A 323 5.36 5.09 -25.21
CA GLY A 323 4.62 5.71 -24.11
C GLY A 323 3.48 6.63 -24.54
N LYS A 324 2.78 6.30 -25.64
CA LYS A 324 1.55 7.00 -26.04
C LYS A 324 0.49 6.79 -24.95
N LEU A 325 -0.07 7.90 -24.45
CA LEU A 325 -1.28 7.87 -23.63
C LEU A 325 -2.43 7.31 -24.47
N VAL A 326 -2.99 6.18 -24.05
CA VAL A 326 -4.11 5.54 -24.74
C VAL A 326 -5.42 6.06 -24.17
N THR A 327 -5.55 5.97 -22.85
CA THR A 327 -6.78 6.31 -22.13
C THR A 327 -6.47 6.78 -20.72
N TRP A 328 -7.43 7.45 -20.09
CA TRP A 328 -7.40 7.75 -18.68
C TRP A 328 -8.76 7.42 -18.06
N LEU A 329 -8.70 6.85 -16.87
CA LEU A 329 -9.87 6.44 -16.10
C LEU A 329 -10.32 7.63 -15.25
N GLU A 330 -11.57 8.04 -15.37
CA GLU A 330 -12.14 9.22 -14.69
C GLU A 330 -13.00 8.81 -13.50
N GLY A 331 -13.04 9.68 -12.48
CA GLY A 331 -13.93 9.53 -11.34
C GLY A 331 -13.35 8.74 -10.16
N ARG A 332 -12.03 8.53 -10.10
CA ARG A 332 -11.38 7.78 -9.00
C ARG A 332 -11.60 8.40 -7.61
N GLU A 333 -11.80 9.72 -7.53
CA GLU A 333 -11.98 10.46 -6.28
C GLU A 333 -10.88 10.18 -5.23
N ALA A 334 -9.60 10.21 -5.65
CA ALA A 334 -8.44 9.97 -4.78
C ALA A 334 -7.61 11.26 -4.55
N GLU A 335 -8.30 12.37 -4.24
CA GLU A 335 -7.69 13.68 -3.99
C GLU A 335 -7.08 13.79 -2.57
N THR A 336 -6.29 12.79 -2.17
CA THR A 336 -5.67 12.69 -0.84
C THR A 336 -4.16 12.44 -0.93
N ASN A 337 -3.43 12.81 0.15
CA ASN A 337 -2.03 12.46 0.32
C ASN A 337 -1.84 10.98 0.73
N GLN A 338 -2.87 10.36 1.30
CA GLN A 338 -2.86 8.94 1.65
C GLN A 338 -2.69 8.11 0.36
N ARG A 339 -1.92 7.03 0.45
CA ARG A 339 -1.81 6.08 -0.65
C ARG A 339 -3.13 5.30 -0.72
N THR A 340 -3.82 5.41 -1.86
CA THR A 340 -5.00 4.60 -2.17
C THR A 340 -4.57 3.52 -3.16
N GLY A 341 -4.62 2.25 -2.73
CA GLY A 341 -4.23 1.10 -3.53
C GLY A 341 -5.14 0.91 -4.75
N VAL A 342 -4.52 0.53 -5.86
CA VAL A 342 -5.17 0.16 -7.12
C VAL A 342 -4.80 -1.27 -7.44
N ASP A 343 -5.77 -2.06 -7.86
CA ASP A 343 -5.53 -3.43 -8.31
C ASP A 343 -6.08 -3.65 -9.72
N SER A 344 -5.52 -4.64 -10.40
CA SER A 344 -5.85 -4.96 -11.79
C SER A 344 -6.10 -6.44 -11.96
N PHE A 345 -7.13 -6.79 -12.72
CA PHE A 345 -7.51 -8.17 -12.99
C PHE A 345 -7.75 -8.38 -14.49
N GLU A 346 -7.45 -9.57 -15.03
CA GLU A 346 -7.78 -9.90 -16.42
C GLU A 346 -9.17 -10.55 -16.47
N GLY A 347 -10.19 -9.73 -16.72
CA GLY A 347 -11.57 -10.19 -16.87
C GLY A 347 -11.93 -10.61 -18.29
N GLU A 348 -13.18 -11.01 -18.50
CA GLU A 348 -13.68 -11.45 -19.82
C GLU A 348 -13.58 -10.36 -20.89
N LYS A 349 -13.75 -9.10 -20.48
CA LYS A 349 -13.64 -7.93 -21.36
C LYS A 349 -12.20 -7.43 -21.51
N GLY A 350 -11.21 -8.13 -20.95
CA GLY A 350 -9.81 -7.72 -20.85
C GLY A 350 -9.47 -7.13 -19.50
N MET A 351 -8.38 -6.36 -19.43
CA MET A 351 -7.92 -5.72 -18.19
C MET A 351 -9.02 -4.89 -17.53
N GLU A 352 -9.21 -5.13 -16.24
CA GLU A 352 -10.06 -4.38 -15.33
C GLU A 352 -9.18 -3.64 -14.33
N ILE A 353 -9.60 -2.45 -13.92
CA ILE A 353 -8.94 -1.67 -12.87
C ILE A 353 -9.94 -1.40 -11.76
N TRP A 354 -9.49 -1.57 -10.52
CA TRP A 354 -10.30 -1.47 -9.32
C TRP A 354 -9.61 -0.55 -8.32
N THR A 355 -10.33 0.44 -7.80
CA THR A 355 -9.77 1.37 -6.80
C THR A 355 -10.88 1.96 -5.94
N GLY A 356 -10.56 2.17 -4.67
CA GLY A 356 -11.39 2.98 -3.78
C GLY A 356 -11.13 4.48 -3.95
N GLY A 357 -12.04 5.29 -3.42
CA GLY A 357 -11.92 6.75 -3.31
C GLY A 357 -11.99 7.26 -1.87
N THR A 358 -11.80 8.57 -1.69
CA THR A 358 -11.96 9.26 -0.41
C THR A 358 -13.42 9.33 0.05
N ASP A 359 -14.33 9.07 -0.86
CA ASP A 359 -15.77 9.00 -0.62
C ASP A 359 -16.23 7.60 -0.19
N GLY A 360 -15.32 6.65 0.05
CA GLY A 360 -15.65 5.30 0.51
C GLY A 360 -16.29 4.40 -0.56
N VAL A 361 -16.26 4.83 -1.82
CA VAL A 361 -16.81 4.10 -2.96
C VAL A 361 -15.67 3.36 -3.68
N VAL A 362 -15.91 2.09 -4.04
CA VAL A 362 -15.04 1.36 -4.96
C VAL A 362 -15.60 1.47 -6.36
N ARG A 363 -14.71 1.73 -7.32
CA ARG A 363 -15.02 1.92 -8.73
C ARG A 363 -14.27 0.92 -9.58
N VAL A 364 -14.92 0.51 -10.66
CA VAL A 364 -14.43 -0.52 -11.58
C VAL A 364 -14.51 -0.01 -13.01
N TRP A 365 -13.41 -0.18 -13.75
CA TRP A 365 -13.34 0.06 -15.19
C TRP A 365 -12.99 -1.26 -15.86
N GLU A 366 -13.79 -1.69 -16.82
CA GLU A 366 -13.64 -2.96 -17.55
C GLU A 366 -13.15 -2.70 -18.98
N GLY A 367 -12.30 -3.61 -19.51
CA GLY A 367 -11.77 -3.48 -20.86
C GLY A 367 -10.84 -2.28 -21.07
N VAL A 368 -10.07 -1.96 -20.03
CA VAL A 368 -9.10 -0.87 -20.00
C VAL A 368 -8.06 -1.06 -21.11
N GLY A 369 -7.77 0.03 -21.83
CA GLY A 369 -6.85 0.04 -22.99
C GLY A 369 -7.51 -0.28 -24.34
N ARG A 370 -8.81 -0.61 -24.38
CA ARG A 370 -9.57 -0.84 -25.63
C ARG A 370 -10.24 0.42 -26.20
N LYS A 371 -10.47 1.42 -25.36
CA LYS A 371 -11.01 2.74 -25.74
C LYS A 371 -9.86 3.75 -25.68
N GLU A 372 -9.92 4.78 -26.52
CA GLU A 372 -9.03 5.94 -26.43
C GLU A 372 -9.74 7.09 -25.70
N GLY A 373 -8.99 7.93 -25.00
CA GLY A 373 -9.53 9.12 -24.30
C GLY A 373 -10.02 8.83 -22.87
N GLY A 374 -10.87 9.72 -22.35
CA GLY A 374 -11.45 9.62 -21.01
C GLY A 374 -12.53 8.55 -20.91
N VAL A 375 -12.46 7.73 -19.86
CA VAL A 375 -13.39 6.62 -19.62
C VAL A 375 -13.94 6.68 -18.20
N GLU A 376 -15.25 6.85 -18.08
CA GLU A 376 -15.97 6.76 -16.81
C GLU A 376 -16.01 5.31 -16.30
N CYS A 377 -16.23 5.13 -15.00
CA CYS A 377 -16.33 3.78 -14.41
C CYS A 377 -17.57 3.04 -14.94
N ASP A 378 -17.43 1.73 -15.16
CA ASP A 378 -18.53 0.89 -15.64
C ASP A 378 -19.54 0.59 -14.52
N TRP A 379 -19.06 0.48 -13.28
CA TRP A 379 -19.90 0.32 -12.09
C TRP A 379 -19.14 0.64 -10.81
N GLU A 380 -19.89 0.89 -9.73
CA GLU A 380 -19.36 1.30 -8.43
C GLU A 380 -20.26 0.83 -7.28
N TRP A 381 -19.69 0.73 -6.07
CA TRP A 381 -20.47 0.48 -4.86
C TRP A 381 -19.84 1.14 -3.62
N LYS A 382 -20.70 1.49 -2.65
CA LYS A 382 -20.27 2.02 -1.35
C LYS A 382 -19.76 0.87 -0.46
N ALA A 383 -18.44 0.75 -0.34
CA ALA A 383 -17.81 -0.28 0.49
C ALA A 383 -17.59 0.19 1.93
N HIS A 384 -17.20 1.45 2.08
CA HIS A 384 -16.87 2.05 3.36
C HIS A 384 -17.48 3.41 3.54
N ASP A 385 -17.56 3.84 4.78
CA ASP A 385 -18.06 5.15 5.16
C ASP A 385 -16.98 6.23 5.26
N ASP A 386 -15.72 5.77 5.33
CA ASP A 386 -14.50 6.57 5.34
C ASP A 386 -13.65 6.29 4.08
N PRO A 387 -12.58 7.07 3.84
CA PRO A 387 -11.66 6.85 2.73
C PRO A 387 -11.10 5.44 2.67
N ILE A 388 -11.10 4.86 1.46
CA ILE A 388 -10.53 3.53 1.22
C ILE A 388 -9.02 3.68 1.00
N GLY A 389 -8.24 2.99 1.83
CA GLY A 389 -6.79 2.92 1.71
C GLY A 389 -6.32 1.88 0.69
N SER A 390 -7.07 0.80 0.51
CA SER A 390 -6.70 -0.27 -0.42
C SER A 390 -7.92 -1.07 -0.87
N THR A 391 -7.92 -1.43 -2.15
CA THR A 391 -8.84 -2.38 -2.78
C THR A 391 -7.98 -3.43 -3.45
N VAL A 392 -8.10 -4.69 -3.04
CA VAL A 392 -7.30 -5.81 -3.58
C VAL A 392 -8.18 -7.00 -3.93
N LEU A 393 -8.00 -7.55 -5.12
CA LEU A 393 -8.73 -8.70 -5.62
C LEU A 393 -8.01 -9.99 -5.26
N HIS A 394 -8.82 -10.98 -4.90
CA HIS A 394 -8.37 -12.36 -4.79
C HIS A 394 -7.96 -12.89 -6.17
N PRO A 395 -6.95 -13.76 -6.30
CA PRO A 395 -6.50 -14.33 -7.57
C PRO A 395 -7.59 -15.01 -8.42
N SER A 396 -8.71 -15.42 -7.81
CA SER A 396 -9.88 -15.98 -8.54
C SER A 396 -10.68 -14.94 -9.32
N GLY A 397 -10.55 -13.64 -9.00
CA GLY A 397 -11.37 -12.56 -9.56
C GLY A 397 -12.79 -12.45 -9.02
N THR A 398 -13.16 -13.24 -8.00
CA THR A 398 -14.53 -13.30 -7.46
C THR A 398 -14.67 -12.77 -6.05
N VAL A 399 -13.54 -12.50 -5.38
CA VAL A 399 -13.51 -12.00 -3.99
C VAL A 399 -12.63 -10.76 -3.95
N ILE A 400 -13.05 -9.75 -3.19
CA ILE A 400 -12.31 -8.49 -3.01
C ILE A 400 -12.14 -8.24 -1.52
N ALA A 401 -10.97 -7.73 -1.11
CA ALA A 401 -10.78 -7.14 0.20
C ALA A 401 -10.57 -5.64 0.09
N THR A 402 -11.22 -4.88 0.97
CA THR A 402 -11.09 -3.43 1.07
C THR A 402 -10.74 -3.05 2.50
N CYS A 403 -9.86 -2.08 2.66
CA CYS A 403 -9.55 -1.52 3.98
C CYS A 403 -9.75 0.00 3.99
N SER A 404 -10.25 0.50 5.11
CA SER A 404 -10.61 1.90 5.26
C SER A 404 -9.99 2.53 6.49
N GLY A 405 -9.90 3.86 6.42
CA GLY A 405 -9.64 4.74 7.53
C GLY A 405 -8.66 5.85 7.19
N GLN A 406 -8.66 6.86 8.05
CA GLN A 406 -7.88 8.07 7.91
C GLN A 406 -7.39 8.54 9.27
N ARG A 407 -6.29 9.28 9.30
CA ARG A 407 -5.87 9.96 10.54
C ARG A 407 -6.84 11.11 10.79
N ILE A 408 -7.54 11.04 11.92
CA ILE A 408 -8.34 12.14 12.44
C ILE A 408 -7.51 12.76 13.55
N GLU A 409 -7.14 14.03 13.41
CA GLU A 409 -6.57 14.79 14.53
C GLU A 409 -7.71 15.00 15.52
N THR A 410 -7.69 14.26 16.62
CA THR A 410 -8.58 14.50 17.73
C THR A 410 -8.13 15.79 18.39
N ASN A 411 -8.85 16.90 18.18
CA ASN A 411 -8.80 18.04 19.09
C ASN A 411 -9.40 17.57 20.41
N ILE A 412 -8.62 16.85 21.21
CA ILE A 412 -8.96 16.64 22.60
C ILE A 412 -8.65 17.99 23.25
N ASP A 413 -9.66 18.84 23.38
CA ASP A 413 -9.67 19.95 24.33
C ASP A 413 -9.56 19.32 25.73
N VAL A 414 -8.34 18.94 26.10
CA VAL A 414 -8.02 18.74 27.50
C VAL A 414 -8.00 20.14 28.09
N ASP A 415 -9.07 20.50 28.80
CA ASP A 415 -9.14 21.61 29.76
C ASP A 415 -8.01 21.43 30.80
N VAL A 416 -6.78 21.73 30.41
CA VAL A 416 -5.69 22.00 31.33
C VAL A 416 -5.69 23.51 31.49
N ASN A 417 -6.24 23.95 32.62
CA ASN A 417 -5.91 25.25 33.18
C ASN A 417 -4.38 25.30 33.37
N ASP A 418 -3.67 25.83 32.39
CA ASP A 418 -2.34 26.38 32.58
C ASP A 418 -2.44 27.89 32.34
N ASP A 419 -2.68 28.59 33.45
CA ASP A 419 -2.14 29.94 33.64
C ASP A 419 -0.61 29.80 33.55
N ASP A 420 0.04 30.32 32.50
CA ASP A 420 1.08 31.33 32.68
C ASP A 420 1.73 31.82 31.38
N THR A 421 1.74 33.15 31.29
CA THR A 421 2.74 34.06 30.73
C THR A 421 3.15 33.94 29.25
N SER A 422 2.64 34.93 28.51
CA SER A 422 3.22 35.48 27.29
C SER A 422 4.64 35.99 27.51
N ASP A 423 5.59 35.54 26.69
CA ASP A 423 6.77 36.32 26.34
C ASP A 423 6.92 36.37 24.82
N GLU A 424 6.83 37.60 24.31
CA GLU A 424 7.13 37.99 22.95
C GLU A 424 8.65 37.92 22.75
N ASP A 425 9.13 37.31 21.67
CA ASP A 425 10.41 37.71 21.09
C ASP A 425 10.40 37.55 19.57
N SER A 426 10.44 38.72 18.93
CA SER A 426 10.58 38.94 17.50
C SER A 426 11.99 38.63 17.02
N SER A 427 12.13 37.92 15.91
CA SER A 427 13.23 38.19 14.98
C SER A 427 12.83 37.89 13.54
N ASP A 428 12.87 38.94 12.73
CA ASP A 428 12.70 38.94 11.28
C ASP A 428 13.95 38.38 10.60
N ASP A 429 13.78 37.53 9.57
CA ASP A 429 14.66 37.55 8.40
C ASP A 429 13.99 36.93 7.13
N GLU A 430 13.56 37.83 6.26
CA GLU A 430 13.63 37.88 4.78
C GLU A 430 13.49 36.62 3.88
N SER A 431 12.35 36.62 3.17
CA SER A 431 12.10 36.39 1.73
C SER A 431 12.38 35.04 1.03
N ALA A 432 11.29 34.31 0.75
CA ALA A 432 11.11 33.45 -0.43
C ALA A 432 9.66 33.61 -0.99
N PRO A 433 9.43 33.51 -2.32
CA PRO A 433 8.23 34.04 -2.95
C PRO A 433 7.00 33.12 -2.83
N ASN A 434 5.85 33.77 -2.66
CA ASN A 434 4.49 33.24 -2.59
C ASN A 434 4.19 32.06 -3.53
N SER A 435 3.99 30.88 -2.95
CA SER A 435 3.02 29.90 -3.46
C SER A 435 1.77 30.00 -2.59
N LEU A 436 0.66 30.45 -3.17
CA LEU A 436 -0.67 30.34 -2.57
C LEU A 436 -1.02 28.85 -2.44
N GLN A 437 -0.54 28.21 -1.37
CA GLN A 437 -1.06 26.93 -0.92
C GLN A 437 -2.30 27.23 -0.09
N SER A 438 -3.46 26.86 -0.62
CA SER A 438 -4.63 26.65 0.22
C SER A 438 -4.25 25.64 1.32
N PRO A 439 -4.58 25.89 2.60
CA PRO A 439 -4.30 24.92 3.64
C PRO A 439 -4.98 23.59 3.31
N PRO A 440 -4.37 22.44 3.63
CA PRO A 440 -5.03 21.16 3.50
C PRO A 440 -6.36 21.23 4.26
N ARG A 441 -7.47 20.87 3.60
CA ARG A 441 -8.76 20.72 4.27
C ARG A 441 -8.59 19.63 5.32
N THR A 442 -8.52 20.03 6.59
CA THR A 442 -8.69 19.10 7.70
C THR A 442 -10.10 18.54 7.61
N PRO A 443 -10.30 17.21 7.68
CA PRO A 443 -11.63 16.65 7.79
C PRO A 443 -12.30 17.26 9.02
N LYS A 444 -13.45 17.92 8.83
CA LYS A 444 -14.29 18.32 9.97
C LYS A 444 -14.70 17.06 10.70
N ASP A 445 -14.60 17.05 12.02
CA ASP A 445 -15.22 16.00 12.83
C ASP A 445 -16.70 15.93 12.46
N THR A 446 -17.11 14.80 11.89
CA THR A 446 -18.46 14.60 11.38
C THR A 446 -19.41 14.12 12.48
N GLY A 447 -18.92 13.90 13.70
CA GLY A 447 -19.68 13.27 14.79
C GLY A 447 -20.07 11.81 14.49
N ARG A 448 -19.58 11.26 13.37
CA ARG A 448 -19.82 9.89 12.92
C ARG A 448 -18.72 8.99 13.49
N ALA A 449 -19.09 7.81 13.97
CA ALA A 449 -18.10 6.79 14.31
C ALA A 449 -17.27 6.43 13.06
N PRO A 450 -15.93 6.36 13.16
CA PRO A 450 -15.08 6.05 12.02
C PRO A 450 -15.30 4.62 11.52
N ASP A 451 -15.25 4.39 10.22
CA ASP A 451 -15.26 3.07 9.57
C ASP A 451 -13.84 2.62 9.26
N ASN A 452 -13.11 2.24 10.32
CA ASN A 452 -11.76 1.70 10.23
C ASN A 452 -11.84 0.18 10.24
N SER A 453 -12.32 -0.40 9.15
CA SER A 453 -12.52 -1.84 9.02
C SER A 453 -11.80 -2.42 7.80
N LEU A 454 -11.47 -3.71 7.89
CA LEU A 454 -11.12 -4.56 6.76
C LEU A 454 -12.38 -5.37 6.41
N LYS A 455 -12.86 -5.26 5.17
CA LYS A 455 -14.06 -5.93 4.66
C LYS A 455 -13.69 -6.83 3.49
N VAL A 456 -14.31 -8.01 3.42
CA VAL A 456 -14.18 -8.96 2.32
C VAL A 456 -15.53 -9.14 1.65
N TRP A 457 -15.55 -9.05 0.32
CA TRP A 457 -16.74 -9.03 -0.51
C TRP A 457 -16.69 -10.16 -1.53
N SER A 458 -17.83 -10.79 -1.79
CA SER A 458 -18.02 -11.70 -2.93
C SER A 458 -18.74 -10.96 -4.06
N LEU A 459 -18.29 -11.15 -5.30
CA LEU A 459 -18.98 -10.67 -6.51
C LEU A 459 -20.20 -11.50 -6.86
#